data_AF-A0A1G5THE0-F1
#
_entry.id   AF-A0A1G5THE0-F1
#
_cell.length_a   1.000
_cell.length_b   1.000
_cell.length_c   1.000
_cell.angle_alpha   90.00
_cell.angle_beta   90.00
_cell.angle_gamma   90.00
#
_symmetry.space_group_name_H-M   'P 1'
#
loop_
_entity.id
_entity.type
_entity.pdbx_description
1 polymer ?
#
loop_
_entity_poly.entity_id
_entity_poly.type
_entity_poly.pdbx_seq_one_letter_code
_entity_poly.pdbx_strand_id
1 'polypeptide(L)'
;MTTIIIKKVKKAAHAHHGGAWKIAYADFVTAMMAFFLLMWLISMTTQEQKIGLAEYFSPAALSPATSGAGGILYGSALDTSGNKPSTPRDAERGSAEREDRARQTSPGRASDLDASRPAASVEANYSAIASLRQALQSMPDIAELSRNIVIEPTKEGVNVSLVDQDGRSMFREGSVEAYDRTRRVLEALAPAMRRLPNRLSITGYTAATRPGLGRAVEPWNLSAGRALAVREILSGAGVPNDNFASVVGRADTEPVFPDNPYLAPNRRVTITLLNASPPVPPNLLR
;
A
#
# COMPACT_ATOMS: atom_id res chain seq x y z
N MET A 1 52.08 -12.17 85.90
CA MET A 1 50.97 -12.17 84.94
C MET A 1 51.55 -11.96 83.56
N THR A 2 51.50 -12.96 82.69
CA THR A 2 51.89 -12.81 81.29
C THR A 2 50.68 -13.19 80.45
N THR A 3 50.00 -12.18 79.91
CA THR A 3 48.79 -12.37 79.12
C THR A 3 49.20 -12.79 77.71
N ILE A 4 48.87 -14.02 77.33
CA ILE A 4 49.08 -14.53 75.97
C ILE A 4 47.94 -14.00 75.09
N ILE A 5 48.27 -13.17 74.09
CA ILE A 5 47.32 -12.67 73.10
C ILE A 5 47.41 -13.56 71.85
N ILE A 6 46.35 -14.33 71.58
CA ILE A 6 46.24 -15.15 70.36
C ILE A 6 45.56 -14.31 69.26
N LYS A 7 46.31 -13.91 68.24
CA LYS A 7 45.77 -13.24 67.04
C LYS A 7 45.23 -14.28 66.06
N LYS A 8 43.91 -14.49 66.06
CA LYS A 8 43.24 -15.36 65.09
C LYS A 8 43.07 -14.63 63.76
N VAL A 9 43.92 -14.94 62.78
CA VAL A 9 43.76 -14.41 61.41
C VAL A 9 42.66 -15.20 60.71
N LYS A 10 41.47 -14.63 60.59
CA LYS A 10 40.47 -15.12 59.64
C LYS A 10 40.97 -14.79 58.24
N LYS A 11 41.46 -15.78 57.49
CA LYS A 11 41.59 -15.65 56.04
C LYS A 11 40.17 -15.54 55.50
N ALA A 12 39.77 -14.34 55.10
CA ALA A 12 38.58 -14.17 54.29
C ALA A 12 38.82 -14.95 52.99
N ALA A 13 38.09 -16.04 52.79
CA ALA A 13 38.01 -16.66 51.48
C ALA A 13 37.51 -15.57 50.53
N HIS A 14 38.29 -15.28 49.49
CA HIS A 14 37.86 -14.37 48.44
C HIS A 14 36.55 -14.92 47.88
N ALA A 15 35.44 -14.29 48.26
CA ALA A 15 34.16 -14.55 47.63
C ALA A 15 34.36 -14.34 46.12
N HIS A 16 33.89 -15.30 45.32
CA HIS A 16 34.09 -15.42 43.88
C HIS A 16 33.41 -14.28 43.09
N HIS A 17 33.78 -13.02 43.35
CA HIS A 17 33.19 -11.83 42.74
C HIS A 17 33.82 -11.46 41.38
N GLY A 18 34.72 -12.29 40.85
CA GLY A 18 35.42 -12.04 39.59
C GLY A 18 34.76 -12.61 38.32
N GLY A 19 33.61 -13.27 38.45
CA GLY A 19 32.93 -13.95 37.32
C GLY A 19 31.67 -13.26 36.79
N ALA A 20 31.01 -12.43 37.60
CA ALA A 20 29.72 -11.82 37.25
C ALA A 20 29.80 -10.91 36.01
N TRP A 21 30.89 -10.15 35.88
CA TRP A 21 31.11 -9.29 34.71
C TRP A 21 31.33 -10.09 33.41
N LYS A 22 31.89 -11.30 33.50
CA LYS A 22 32.09 -12.19 32.35
C LYS A 22 30.76 -12.76 31.85
N ILE A 23 29.81 -12.96 32.76
CA ILE A 23 28.46 -13.43 32.43
C ILE A 23 27.70 -12.32 31.69
N ALA A 24 27.78 -11.07 32.19
CA ALA A 24 27.19 -9.92 31.49
C ALA A 24 27.85 -9.65 30.13
N TYR A 25 29.18 -9.83 30.02
CA TYR A 25 29.89 -9.72 28.74
C TYR A 25 29.50 -10.83 27.76
N ALA A 26 29.40 -12.08 28.23
CA ALA A 26 28.96 -13.20 27.40
C ALA A 26 27.53 -12.98 26.88
N ASP A 27 26.62 -12.52 27.74
CA ASP A 27 25.23 -12.20 27.37
C ASP A 27 25.17 -11.09 26.29
N PHE A 28 25.95 -10.03 26.47
CA PHE A 28 26.07 -8.95 25.49
C PHE A 28 26.59 -9.44 24.12
N VAL A 29 27.65 -10.27 24.12
CA VAL A 29 28.19 -10.85 22.89
C VAL A 29 27.18 -11.78 22.21
N THR A 30 26.41 -12.56 22.98
CA THR A 30 25.35 -13.42 22.40
C THR A 30 24.19 -12.61 21.83
N ALA A 31 23.79 -11.51 22.48
CA ALA A 31 22.77 -10.61 21.96
C ALA A 31 23.23 -9.95 20.64
N MET A 32 24.49 -9.51 20.59
CA MET A 32 25.08 -8.98 19.36
C MET A 32 25.21 -10.02 18.26
N MET A 33 25.60 -11.25 18.59
CA MET A 33 25.67 -12.37 17.64
C MET A 33 24.28 -12.69 17.07
N ALA A 34 23.26 -12.78 17.92
CA ALA A 34 21.89 -13.01 17.48
C ALA A 34 21.36 -11.88 16.60
N PHE A 35 21.63 -10.62 16.98
CA PHE A 35 21.28 -9.44 16.17
C PHE A 35 22.01 -9.45 14.81
N PHE A 36 23.28 -9.81 14.79
CA PHE A 36 24.07 -9.92 13.57
C PHE A 36 23.54 -11.03 12.66
N LEU A 37 23.25 -12.23 13.20
CA LEU A 37 22.66 -13.32 12.43
C LEU A 37 21.28 -12.94 11.86
N LEU A 38 20.48 -12.20 12.62
CA LEU A 38 19.19 -11.68 12.17
C LEU A 38 19.36 -10.68 11.01
N MET A 39 20.24 -9.68 11.16
CA MET A 39 20.53 -8.73 10.09
C MET A 39 21.16 -9.39 8.87
N TRP A 40 22.00 -10.41 9.07
CA TRP A 40 22.61 -11.18 8.01
C TRP A 40 21.57 -11.99 7.23
N LEU A 41 20.63 -12.64 7.91
CA LEU A 41 19.49 -13.31 7.28
C LEU A 41 18.63 -12.31 6.48
N ILE A 42 18.38 -11.13 7.04
CA ILE A 42 17.65 -10.07 6.33
C ILE A 42 18.47 -9.57 5.13
N SER A 43 19.79 -9.52 5.18
CA SER A 43 20.58 -9.09 4.02
C SER A 43 20.59 -10.11 2.87
N MET A 44 20.51 -11.41 3.16
CA MET A 44 20.50 -12.47 2.14
C MET A 44 19.10 -12.80 1.59
N THR A 45 18.04 -12.38 2.28
CA THR A 45 16.65 -12.64 1.85
C THR A 45 16.21 -11.65 0.76
N THR A 46 15.46 -12.16 -0.22
CA THR A 46 14.86 -11.32 -1.27
C THR A 46 13.76 -10.44 -0.67
N GLN A 47 13.43 -9.34 -1.35
CA GLN A 47 12.40 -8.41 -0.86
C GLN A 47 11.02 -9.09 -0.72
N GLU A 48 10.73 -10.07 -1.58
CA GLU A 48 9.51 -10.89 -1.52
C GLU A 48 9.39 -11.70 -0.23
N GLN A 49 10.49 -12.32 0.22
CA GLN A 49 10.51 -13.12 1.45
C GLN A 49 10.35 -12.26 2.71
N LYS A 50 10.88 -11.02 2.69
CA LYS A 50 10.72 -10.06 3.79
C LYS A 50 9.28 -9.57 3.93
N ILE A 51 8.62 -9.31 2.80
CA ILE A 51 7.21 -8.89 2.77
C ILE A 51 6.31 -10.02 3.28
N GLY A 52 6.52 -11.26 2.83
CA GLY A 52 5.74 -12.41 3.31
C GLY A 52 5.89 -12.69 4.82
N LEU A 53 7.07 -12.45 5.39
CA LEU A 53 7.28 -12.58 6.83
C LEU A 53 6.64 -11.42 7.61
N ALA A 54 6.68 -10.19 7.09
CA ALA A 54 6.04 -9.04 7.72
C ALA A 54 4.52 -9.19 7.80
N GLU A 55 3.90 -9.82 6.79
CA GLU A 55 2.47 -10.10 6.77
C GLU A 55 2.06 -11.09 7.88
N TYR A 56 2.85 -12.14 8.10
CA TYR A 56 2.63 -13.12 9.18
C TYR A 56 2.71 -12.53 10.60
N PHE A 57 3.56 -11.52 10.81
CA PHE A 57 3.73 -10.86 12.11
C PHE A 57 2.96 -9.54 12.25
N SER A 58 2.18 -9.13 11.25
CA SER A 58 1.31 -7.95 11.34
C SER A 58 -0.05 -8.33 11.94
N PRO A 59 -0.38 -7.93 13.19
CA PRO A 59 -1.65 -8.28 13.85
C PRO A 59 -2.86 -7.52 13.30
N ALA A 60 -2.81 -7.05 12.05
CA ALA A 60 -3.96 -6.46 11.35
C ALA A 60 -4.99 -7.52 10.89
N ALA A 61 -4.71 -8.81 11.10
CA ALA A 61 -5.63 -9.93 10.86
C ALA A 61 -6.47 -10.33 12.10
N LEU A 62 -6.50 -9.51 13.16
CA LEU A 62 -7.59 -9.54 14.14
C LEU A 62 -8.49 -8.33 13.87
N SER A 63 -9.44 -8.51 12.96
CA SER A 63 -10.47 -7.53 12.63
C SER A 63 -11.17 -7.00 13.91
N PRO A 64 -11.14 -5.70 14.22
CA PRO A 64 -12.29 -5.08 14.85
C PRO A 64 -13.32 -4.92 13.73
N ALA A 65 -14.14 -5.95 13.54
CA ALA A 65 -15.30 -5.87 12.67
C ALA A 65 -16.26 -4.79 13.23
N THR A 66 -16.08 -3.54 12.82
CA THR A 66 -17.11 -2.50 12.90
C THR A 66 -18.00 -2.62 11.67
N SER A 67 -18.71 -3.74 11.61
CA SER A 67 -19.84 -3.96 10.71
C SER A 67 -20.52 -5.20 11.28
N GLY A 68 -21.61 -4.96 12.03
CA GLY A 68 -22.51 -6.02 12.44
C GLY A 68 -22.94 -6.82 11.21
N ALA A 69 -22.98 -8.14 11.38
CA ALA A 69 -23.20 -9.16 10.35
C ALA A 69 -21.96 -9.50 9.50
N GLY A 70 -21.11 -10.37 10.04
CA GLY A 70 -20.02 -10.99 9.27
C GLY A 70 -19.08 -11.87 10.08
N GLY A 71 -19.57 -12.57 11.10
CA GLY A 71 -18.80 -13.53 11.89
C GLY A 71 -19.29 -14.96 11.66
N ILE A 72 -18.39 -15.93 11.80
CA ILE A 72 -18.47 -17.35 11.39
C ILE A 72 -19.48 -18.20 12.23
N LEU A 73 -20.48 -17.56 12.83
CA LEU A 73 -21.59 -18.22 13.52
C LEU A 73 -22.89 -17.75 12.87
N TYR A 74 -23.46 -18.65 12.07
CA TYR A 74 -24.70 -18.48 11.30
C TYR A 74 -25.89 -18.32 12.26
N GLY A 75 -26.08 -17.11 12.79
CA GLY A 75 -27.30 -16.69 13.45
C GLY A 75 -28.14 -15.94 12.42
N SER A 76 -29.15 -16.61 11.86
CA SER A 76 -30.18 -15.96 11.07
C SER A 76 -30.88 -14.92 11.95
N ALA A 77 -30.62 -13.64 11.67
CA ALA A 77 -31.43 -12.57 12.20
C ALA A 77 -32.84 -12.75 11.64
N LEU A 78 -33.75 -13.13 12.53
CA LEU A 78 -35.18 -13.16 12.32
C LEU A 78 -35.61 -11.89 11.59
N ASP A 79 -36.22 -12.10 10.44
CA ASP A 79 -37.12 -11.14 9.80
C ASP A 79 -38.07 -10.60 10.88
N THR A 80 -38.15 -9.27 10.92
CA THR A 80 -39.07 -8.50 11.75
C THR A 80 -40.48 -8.72 11.22
N SER A 81 -41.15 -9.70 11.83
CA SER A 81 -42.56 -10.01 11.67
C SER A 81 -43.43 -8.76 11.78
N GLY A 82 -44.15 -8.46 10.70
CA GLY A 82 -45.10 -7.36 10.64
C GLY A 82 -46.17 -7.51 9.58
N ASN A 83 -46.93 -8.62 9.56
CA ASN A 83 -48.40 -8.60 9.42
C ASN A 83 -49.05 -10.00 9.27
N LYS A 84 -49.90 -10.30 10.27
CA LYS A 84 -51.18 -11.05 10.30
C LYS A 84 -51.27 -12.52 9.79
N PRO A 85 -51.75 -13.44 10.65
CA PRO A 85 -51.97 -14.85 10.33
C PRO A 85 -53.44 -15.19 10.04
N SER A 86 -53.65 -16.23 9.22
CA SER A 86 -54.83 -17.13 9.15
C SER A 86 -54.70 -17.90 7.84
N THR A 87 -54.61 -19.23 7.73
CA THR A 87 -55.34 -20.35 8.35
C THR A 87 -54.61 -21.68 8.04
N PRO A 88 -54.75 -22.74 8.85
CA PRO A 88 -54.19 -24.07 8.57
C PRO A 88 -55.19 -24.99 7.85
N ARG A 89 -54.71 -25.91 6.98
CA ARG A 89 -55.45 -27.12 6.59
C ARG A 89 -54.56 -28.14 5.84
N ASP A 90 -54.16 -29.14 6.60
CA ASP A 90 -54.14 -30.61 6.37
C ASP A 90 -54.15 -31.25 4.96
N ALA A 91 -53.45 -32.40 4.97
CA ALA A 91 -53.66 -33.63 4.17
C ALA A 91 -53.06 -33.66 2.76
N GLU A 92 -52.49 -34.75 2.23
CA GLU A 92 -52.06 -36.07 2.69
C GLU A 92 -51.35 -36.73 1.47
N ARG A 93 -50.46 -37.71 1.74
CA ARG A 93 -50.11 -38.89 0.91
C ARG A 93 -49.45 -38.78 -0.48
N GLY A 94 -48.34 -39.54 -0.60
CA GLY A 94 -48.17 -40.46 -1.74
C GLY A 94 -46.74 -40.79 -2.19
N SER A 95 -46.24 -41.98 -1.80
CA SER A 95 -45.29 -42.89 -2.51
C SER A 95 -43.93 -42.34 -3.02
N ALA A 96 -42.76 -42.79 -2.53
CA ALA A 96 -42.08 -44.09 -2.62
C ALA A 96 -41.04 -44.18 -3.76
N GLU A 97 -39.81 -44.51 -3.34
CA GLU A 97 -38.69 -45.17 -4.05
C GLU A 97 -37.82 -44.42 -5.08
N ARG A 98 -36.70 -43.91 -4.55
CA ARG A 98 -35.31 -44.38 -4.81
C ARG A 98 -34.84 -44.45 -6.27
N GLU A 99 -34.03 -43.47 -6.66
CA GLU A 99 -32.82 -43.77 -7.45
C GLU A 99 -31.65 -42.85 -7.06
N ASP A 100 -30.61 -43.53 -6.59
CA ASP A 100 -29.34 -43.02 -6.11
C ASP A 100 -28.44 -42.77 -7.34
N ARG A 101 -28.19 -41.51 -7.69
CA ARG A 101 -27.17 -41.17 -8.69
C ARG A 101 -26.46 -39.86 -8.34
N ALA A 102 -25.41 -40.04 -7.54
CA ALA A 102 -24.20 -39.24 -7.44
C ALA A 102 -24.14 -37.96 -8.31
N ARG A 103 -24.49 -36.82 -7.70
CA ARG A 103 -24.00 -35.50 -8.14
C ARG A 103 -22.70 -35.23 -7.39
N GLN A 104 -21.58 -35.54 -8.04
CA GLN A 104 -20.28 -34.98 -7.68
C GLN A 104 -20.35 -33.46 -7.93
N THR A 105 -20.68 -32.70 -6.91
CA THR A 105 -20.37 -31.27 -6.88
C THR A 105 -18.87 -31.17 -6.60
N SER A 106 -18.03 -30.94 -7.61
CA SER A 106 -16.65 -30.54 -7.38
C SER A 106 -16.63 -29.13 -6.77
N PRO A 107 -16.22 -28.94 -5.51
CA PRO A 107 -15.91 -27.64 -4.95
C PRO A 107 -14.39 -27.50 -5.02
N GLY A 108 -13.84 -27.18 -6.20
CA GLY A 108 -12.39 -27.32 -6.40
C GLY A 108 -11.75 -26.41 -7.44
N ARG A 109 -12.43 -25.36 -7.93
CA ARG A 109 -11.86 -24.48 -8.96
C ARG A 109 -11.83 -22.99 -8.61
N ALA A 110 -12.35 -22.61 -7.44
CA ALA A 110 -12.37 -21.21 -6.99
C ALA A 110 -11.18 -20.82 -6.11
N SER A 111 -10.50 -21.79 -5.46
CA SER A 111 -9.42 -21.54 -4.50
C SER A 111 -8.04 -21.32 -5.15
N ASP A 112 -7.75 -21.98 -6.27
CA ASP A 112 -6.41 -21.91 -6.89
C ASP A 112 -6.20 -20.62 -7.70
N LEU A 113 -7.30 -19.93 -8.03
CA LEU A 113 -7.25 -18.67 -8.74
C LEU A 113 -6.85 -17.50 -7.83
N ASP A 114 -6.96 -17.61 -6.50
CA ASP A 114 -6.68 -16.50 -5.56
C ASP A 114 -5.20 -16.38 -5.17
N ALA A 115 -4.52 -17.52 -5.02
CA ALA A 115 -3.10 -17.56 -4.64
C ALA A 115 -2.14 -17.10 -5.75
N SER A 116 -2.55 -17.20 -7.03
CA SER A 116 -1.73 -16.76 -8.18
C SER A 116 -1.93 -15.27 -8.56
N ARG A 117 -2.90 -14.57 -7.94
CA ARG A 117 -3.26 -13.17 -8.23
C ARG A 117 -2.20 -12.15 -7.78
N PRO A 118 -1.64 -12.23 -6.54
CA PRO A 118 -0.69 -11.23 -6.09
C PRO A 118 0.59 -11.28 -6.92
N ALA A 119 1.13 -12.48 -7.19
CA ALA A 119 2.40 -12.63 -7.91
C ALA A 119 2.37 -12.05 -9.35
N ALA A 120 1.30 -12.31 -10.12
CA ALA A 120 1.19 -11.81 -11.50
C ALA A 120 1.05 -10.28 -11.56
N SER A 121 0.30 -9.68 -10.62
CA SER A 121 0.16 -8.23 -10.53
C SER A 121 1.45 -7.55 -10.08
N VAL A 122 2.22 -8.19 -9.20
CA VAL A 122 3.50 -7.70 -8.70
C VAL A 122 4.55 -7.67 -9.81
N GLU A 123 4.69 -8.75 -10.59
CA GLU A 123 5.61 -8.80 -11.74
C GLU A 123 5.27 -7.73 -12.79
N ALA A 124 3.97 -7.58 -13.10
CA ALA A 124 3.49 -6.54 -14.02
C ALA A 124 3.86 -5.14 -13.50
N ASN A 125 3.69 -4.88 -12.21
CA ASN A 125 4.04 -3.60 -11.59
C ASN A 125 5.56 -3.32 -11.67
N TYR A 126 6.41 -4.32 -11.41
CA TYR A 126 7.87 -4.14 -11.55
C TYR A 126 8.29 -3.85 -13.00
N SER A 127 7.68 -4.53 -13.98
CA SER A 127 7.95 -4.28 -15.40
C SER A 127 7.51 -2.87 -15.84
N ALA A 128 6.38 -2.39 -15.32
CA ALA A 128 5.90 -1.03 -15.55
C ALA A 128 6.85 0.01 -14.94
N ILE A 129 7.29 -0.20 -13.69
CA ILE A 129 8.26 0.67 -13.02
C ILE A 129 9.57 0.73 -13.81
N ALA A 130 10.10 -0.40 -14.26
CA ALA A 130 11.34 -0.45 -15.05
C ALA A 130 11.20 0.32 -16.37
N SER A 131 10.08 0.15 -17.07
CA SER A 131 9.77 0.86 -18.32
C SER A 131 9.68 2.39 -18.12
N LEU A 132 9.03 2.82 -17.04
CA LEU A 132 8.91 4.24 -16.69
C LEU A 132 10.27 4.85 -16.31
N ARG A 133 11.08 4.15 -15.52
CA ARG A 133 12.44 4.60 -15.17
C ARG A 133 13.33 4.73 -16.40
N GLN A 134 13.25 3.79 -17.33
CA GLN A 134 14.00 3.84 -18.57
C GLN A 134 13.59 5.03 -19.44
N ALA A 135 12.28 5.32 -19.53
CA ALA A 135 11.80 6.50 -20.24
C ALA A 135 12.38 7.80 -19.65
N LEU A 136 12.43 7.91 -18.31
CA LEU A 136 13.01 9.07 -17.63
C LEU A 136 14.53 9.19 -17.83
N GLN A 137 15.26 8.08 -17.88
CA GLN A 137 16.72 8.06 -18.08
C GLN A 137 17.13 8.43 -19.50
N SER A 138 16.26 8.18 -20.49
CA SER A 138 16.56 8.43 -21.90
C SER A 138 16.69 9.91 -22.28
N MET A 139 16.37 10.84 -21.37
CA MET A 139 16.39 12.28 -21.63
C MET A 139 17.22 13.03 -20.58
N PRO A 140 18.46 13.46 -20.90
CA PRO A 140 19.35 14.13 -19.95
C PRO A 140 18.81 15.47 -19.45
N ASP A 141 18.07 16.21 -20.28
CA ASP A 141 17.41 17.47 -19.91
C ASP A 141 16.36 17.30 -18.79
N ILE A 142 15.86 16.07 -18.60
CA ILE A 142 14.83 15.70 -17.63
C ILE A 142 15.44 15.08 -16.37
N ALA A 143 16.72 14.71 -16.38
CA ALA A 143 17.39 14.06 -15.25
C ALA A 143 17.32 14.91 -13.96
N GLU A 144 17.42 16.24 -14.07
CA GLU A 144 17.27 17.17 -12.94
C GLU A 144 15.85 17.14 -12.35
N LEU A 145 14.83 16.95 -13.20
CA LEU A 145 13.42 16.86 -12.80
C LEU A 145 13.02 15.46 -12.35
N SER A 146 13.77 14.42 -12.73
CA SER A 146 13.53 13.04 -12.26
C SER A 146 13.57 12.94 -10.73
N ARG A 147 14.29 13.84 -10.05
CA ARG A 147 14.34 13.96 -8.58
C ARG A 147 13.03 14.42 -7.94
N ASN A 148 12.13 15.01 -8.73
CA ASN A 148 10.78 15.38 -8.31
C ASN A 148 9.76 14.27 -8.61
N ILE A 149 10.19 13.16 -9.21
CA ILE A 149 9.32 12.05 -9.58
C ILE A 149 9.58 10.89 -8.62
N VAL A 150 8.53 10.48 -7.92
CA VAL A 150 8.56 9.34 -7.01
C VAL A 150 7.73 8.22 -7.61
N ILE A 151 8.35 7.05 -7.81
CA ILE A 151 7.68 5.87 -8.37
C ILE A 151 7.63 4.77 -7.31
N GLU A 152 6.42 4.43 -6.87
CA GLU A 152 6.18 3.49 -5.77
C GLU A 152 5.11 2.46 -6.14
N PRO A 153 5.34 1.16 -5.84
CA PRO A 153 4.30 0.15 -5.96
C PRO A 153 3.25 0.33 -4.85
N THR A 154 1.99 0.08 -5.18
CA THR A 154 0.84 0.18 -4.26
C THR A 154 -0.12 -0.99 -4.48
N LYS A 155 -1.12 -1.12 -3.61
CA LYS A 155 -2.15 -2.16 -3.74
C LYS A 155 -2.98 -2.02 -5.02
N GLU A 156 -3.19 -0.77 -5.46
CA GLU A 156 -4.00 -0.44 -6.65
C GLU A 156 -3.20 -0.56 -7.95
N GLY A 157 -1.86 -0.54 -7.87
CA GLY A 157 -0.93 -0.61 -8.99
C GLY A 157 0.33 0.20 -8.75
N VAL A 158 0.78 1.00 -9.73
CA VAL A 158 2.02 1.79 -9.61
C VAL A 158 1.70 3.28 -9.54
N ASN A 159 2.13 3.96 -8.47
CA ASN A 159 2.02 5.40 -8.34
C ASN A 159 3.25 6.09 -8.94
N VAL A 160 3.02 7.03 -9.85
CA VAL A 160 4.02 7.97 -10.38
C VAL A 160 3.64 9.36 -9.89
N SER A 161 4.30 9.82 -8.84
CA SER A 161 4.01 11.10 -8.18
C SER A 161 4.98 12.19 -8.64
N LEU A 162 4.44 13.27 -9.19
CA LEU A 162 5.17 14.51 -9.46
C LEU A 162 5.03 15.42 -8.24
N VAL A 163 6.12 15.58 -7.49
CA VAL A 163 6.15 16.21 -6.18
C VAL A 163 6.85 17.56 -6.26
N ASP A 164 6.22 18.61 -5.75
CA ASP A 164 6.84 19.94 -5.65
C ASP A 164 7.98 19.94 -4.63
N GLN A 165 9.00 20.75 -4.91
CA GLN A 165 10.08 21.07 -3.97
C GLN A 165 10.31 22.58 -3.94
N ASP A 166 10.96 23.07 -2.90
CA ASP A 166 11.30 24.50 -2.78
C ASP A 166 12.21 24.93 -3.94
N GLY A 167 11.82 26.02 -4.62
CA GLY A 167 12.47 26.49 -5.85
C GLY A 167 12.22 25.62 -7.09
N ARG A 168 11.47 24.51 -6.96
CA ARG A 168 11.13 23.61 -8.05
C ARG A 168 9.66 23.17 -8.00
N SER A 169 8.71 24.11 -8.10
CA SER A 169 7.28 23.80 -8.25
C SER A 169 6.90 23.36 -9.66
N MET A 170 6.01 22.39 -9.80
CA MET A 170 5.55 21.84 -11.08
C MET A 170 4.46 22.70 -11.75
N PHE A 171 3.76 23.50 -10.95
CA PHE A 171 2.69 24.38 -11.41
C PHE A 171 2.96 25.81 -10.95
N ARG A 172 2.46 26.79 -11.70
CA ARG A 172 2.48 28.17 -11.24
C ARG A 172 1.72 28.31 -9.92
N GLU A 173 2.18 29.22 -9.08
CA GLU A 173 1.61 29.44 -7.76
C GLU A 173 0.13 29.84 -7.88
N GLY A 174 -0.75 29.19 -7.11
CA GLY A 174 -2.20 29.40 -7.19
C GLY A 174 -2.84 29.02 -8.53
N SER A 175 -2.12 28.40 -9.46
CA SER A 175 -2.62 28.11 -10.81
C SER A 175 -2.61 26.61 -11.13
N VAL A 176 -3.45 26.25 -12.09
CA VAL A 176 -3.52 24.91 -12.72
C VAL A 176 -2.53 24.77 -13.88
N GLU A 177 -1.89 25.87 -14.28
CA GLU A 177 -0.92 25.90 -15.37
C GLU A 177 0.41 25.25 -14.95
N ALA A 178 0.76 24.13 -15.60
CA ALA A 178 2.04 23.46 -15.42
C ALA A 178 3.17 24.26 -16.08
N TYR A 179 4.35 24.27 -15.46
CA TYR A 179 5.54 24.83 -16.11
C TYR A 179 5.97 23.98 -17.33
N ASP A 180 6.65 24.59 -18.30
CA ASP A 180 7.11 23.88 -19.52
C ASP A 180 7.97 22.66 -19.22
N ARG A 181 8.78 22.74 -18.15
CA ARG A 181 9.59 21.61 -17.69
C ARG A 181 8.75 20.41 -17.23
N THR A 182 7.63 20.66 -16.56
CA THR A 182 6.69 19.63 -16.12
C THR A 182 5.95 19.05 -17.32
N ARG A 183 5.59 19.90 -18.29
CA ARG A 183 5.00 19.46 -19.56
C ARG A 183 5.94 18.48 -20.29
N ARG A 184 7.22 18.82 -20.44
CA ARG A 184 8.23 17.94 -21.08
C ARG A 184 8.39 16.60 -20.36
N VAL A 185 8.37 16.59 -19.02
CA VAL A 185 8.40 15.34 -18.23
C VAL A 185 7.20 14.45 -18.57
N LEU A 186 6.00 15.03 -18.58
CA LEU A 186 4.77 14.28 -18.87
C LEU A 186 4.74 13.78 -20.32
N GLU A 187 5.18 14.60 -21.26
CA GLU A 187 5.35 14.21 -22.67
C GLU A 187 6.35 13.06 -22.85
N ALA A 188 7.45 13.04 -22.07
CA ALA A 188 8.43 11.97 -22.09
C ALA A 188 7.90 10.65 -21.49
N LEU A 189 7.03 10.74 -20.48
CA LEU A 189 6.40 9.58 -19.84
C LEU A 189 5.26 8.98 -20.68
N ALA A 190 4.58 9.81 -21.47
CA ALA A 190 3.40 9.42 -22.24
C ALA A 190 3.60 8.19 -23.15
N PRO A 191 4.69 8.07 -23.94
CA PRO A 191 4.94 6.90 -24.77
C PRO A 191 5.10 5.60 -23.99
N ALA A 192 5.69 5.66 -22.79
CA ALA A 192 5.84 4.49 -21.92
C ALA A 192 4.48 4.11 -21.33
N MET A 193 3.70 5.08 -20.84
CA MET A 193 2.36 4.85 -20.29
C MET A 193 1.39 4.28 -21.34
N ARG A 194 1.50 4.71 -22.61
CA ARG A 194 0.65 4.22 -23.71
C ARG A 194 0.90 2.75 -24.05
N ARG A 195 2.12 2.26 -23.88
CA ARG A 195 2.49 0.86 -24.19
C ARG A 195 2.01 -0.12 -23.13
N LEU A 196 1.70 0.38 -21.94
CA LEU A 196 1.23 -0.43 -20.82
C LEU A 196 -0.30 -0.67 -20.96
N PRO A 197 -0.79 -1.86 -20.60
CA PRO A 197 -2.22 -2.18 -20.66
C PRO A 197 -3.03 -1.52 -19.53
N ASN A 198 -2.37 -0.83 -18.61
CA ASN A 198 -2.95 -0.26 -17.41
C ASN A 198 -3.81 0.97 -17.72
N ARG A 199 -4.95 1.09 -17.02
CA ARG A 199 -5.70 2.34 -16.98
C ARG A 199 -5.05 3.31 -16.00
N LEU A 200 -5.22 4.60 -16.23
CA LEU A 200 -4.59 5.69 -15.49
C LEU A 200 -5.63 6.39 -14.61
N SER A 201 -5.35 6.50 -13.31
CA SER A 201 -6.07 7.42 -12.42
C SER A 201 -5.15 8.60 -12.10
N ILE A 202 -5.64 9.83 -12.19
CA ILE A 202 -4.85 11.02 -11.89
C ILE A 202 -5.45 11.73 -10.68
N THR A 203 -4.67 11.86 -9.62
CA THR A 203 -5.10 12.51 -8.38
C THR A 203 -4.21 13.72 -8.07
N GLY A 204 -4.83 14.88 -7.89
CA GLY A 204 -4.15 16.11 -7.50
C GLY A 204 -4.26 16.37 -6.01
N TYR A 205 -3.19 16.88 -5.43
CA TYR A 205 -3.09 17.27 -4.02
C TYR A 205 -2.46 18.65 -3.88
N THR A 206 -2.87 19.38 -2.85
CA THR A 206 -2.32 20.69 -2.49
C THR A 206 -1.84 20.67 -1.04
N ALA A 207 -0.90 21.56 -0.70
CA ALA A 207 -0.52 21.78 0.68
C ALA A 207 -1.59 22.60 1.40
N ALA A 208 -1.67 22.47 2.72
CA ALA A 208 -2.54 23.30 3.54
C ALA A 208 -2.14 24.78 3.43
N THR A 209 -3.12 25.67 3.56
CA THR A 209 -2.87 27.11 3.63
C THR A 209 -2.39 27.48 5.03
N ARG A 210 -1.30 28.24 5.15
CA ARG A 210 -0.81 28.70 6.46
C ARG A 210 -1.86 29.59 7.14
N PRO A 211 -2.10 29.43 8.45
CA PRO A 211 -2.97 30.32 9.19
C PRO A 211 -2.55 31.79 9.01
N GLY A 212 -3.52 32.68 8.77
CA GLY A 212 -3.27 34.11 8.58
C GLY A 212 -2.86 34.51 7.15
N LEU A 213 -2.57 33.57 6.25
CA LEU A 213 -2.54 33.86 4.81
C LEU A 213 -3.97 33.76 4.26
N GLY A 214 -4.40 34.78 3.52
CA GLY A 214 -5.67 34.74 2.79
C GLY A 214 -5.68 33.57 1.80
N ARG A 215 -6.81 32.85 1.72
CA ARG A 215 -7.00 31.78 0.73
C ARG A 215 -7.21 32.43 -0.64
N ALA A 216 -6.13 32.56 -1.42
CA ALA A 216 -6.19 33.16 -2.75
C ALA A 216 -6.99 32.30 -3.74
N VAL A 217 -6.97 30.97 -3.59
CA VAL A 217 -7.64 30.02 -4.49
C VAL A 217 -8.19 28.84 -3.69
N GLU A 218 -9.37 28.35 -4.07
CA GLU A 218 -10.00 27.18 -3.45
C GLU A 218 -9.21 25.89 -3.72
N PRO A 219 -8.72 25.18 -2.68
CA PRO A 219 -7.86 24.00 -2.81
C PRO A 219 -8.47 22.85 -3.63
N TRP A 220 -9.79 22.65 -3.53
CA TRP A 220 -10.51 21.61 -4.30
C TRP A 220 -10.45 21.89 -5.80
N ASN A 221 -10.73 23.12 -6.22
CA ASN A 221 -10.64 23.52 -7.62
C ASN A 221 -9.20 23.45 -8.14
N LEU A 222 -8.24 23.87 -7.32
CA LEU A 222 -6.82 23.85 -7.68
C LEU A 222 -6.31 22.41 -7.87
N SER A 223 -6.60 21.52 -6.93
CA SER A 223 -6.17 20.12 -6.99
C SER A 223 -6.81 19.37 -8.16
N ALA A 224 -8.13 19.50 -8.36
CA ALA A 224 -8.84 18.88 -9.47
C ALA A 224 -8.39 19.45 -10.83
N GLY A 225 -8.22 20.77 -10.93
CA GLY A 225 -7.76 21.43 -12.15
C GLY A 225 -6.33 21.06 -12.54
N ARG A 226 -5.42 20.89 -11.56
CA ARG A 226 -4.07 20.39 -11.82
C ARG A 226 -4.07 18.95 -12.30
N ALA A 227 -4.89 18.08 -11.71
CA ALA A 227 -5.06 16.70 -12.18
C ALA A 227 -5.59 16.66 -13.63
N LEU A 228 -6.55 17.54 -13.95
CA LEU A 228 -7.07 17.68 -15.31
C LEU A 228 -6.00 18.19 -16.30
N ALA A 229 -5.21 19.21 -15.92
CA ALA A 229 -4.13 19.71 -16.75
C ALA A 229 -3.09 18.63 -17.07
N VAL A 230 -2.76 17.76 -16.10
CA VAL A 230 -1.88 16.60 -16.35
C VAL A 230 -2.52 15.62 -17.34
N ARG A 231 -3.81 15.32 -17.19
CA ARG A 231 -4.55 14.47 -18.14
C ARG A 231 -4.53 15.05 -19.56
N GLU A 232 -4.73 16.36 -19.71
CA GLU A 232 -4.69 17.04 -21.01
C GLU A 232 -3.30 16.98 -21.66
N ILE A 233 -2.23 17.21 -20.88
CA ILE A 233 -0.85 17.10 -21.38
C ILE A 233 -0.56 15.68 -21.85
N LEU A 234 -0.92 14.65 -21.07
CA LEU A 234 -0.71 13.25 -21.44
C LEU A 234 -1.52 12.85 -22.68
N SER A 235 -2.77 13.32 -22.77
CA SER A 235 -3.62 13.08 -23.94
C SER A 235 -3.06 13.75 -25.20
N GLY A 236 -2.61 15.01 -25.09
CA GLY A 236 -1.95 15.74 -26.17
C GLY A 236 -0.64 15.09 -26.62
N ALA A 237 0.06 14.40 -25.70
CA ALA A 237 1.26 13.61 -25.98
C ALA A 237 0.95 12.20 -26.57
N GLY A 238 -0.32 11.88 -26.81
CA GLY A 238 -0.76 10.68 -27.53
C GLY A 238 -1.21 9.51 -26.65
N VAL A 239 -1.48 9.73 -25.36
CA VAL A 239 -2.18 8.73 -24.52
C VAL A 239 -3.67 8.72 -24.89
N PRO A 240 -4.25 7.57 -25.29
CA PRO A 240 -5.65 7.49 -25.67
C PRO A 240 -6.59 7.88 -24.53
N ASN A 241 -7.74 8.47 -24.87
CA ASN A 241 -8.74 8.87 -23.88
C ASN A 241 -9.27 7.70 -23.04
N ASP A 242 -9.37 6.50 -23.63
CA ASP A 242 -9.88 5.30 -22.96
C ASP A 242 -8.93 4.75 -21.89
N ASN A 243 -7.65 5.14 -21.94
CA ASN A 243 -6.68 4.78 -20.91
C ASN A 243 -6.96 5.52 -19.60
N PHE A 244 -7.67 6.65 -19.58
CA PHE A 244 -7.97 7.36 -18.33
C PHE A 244 -9.21 6.75 -17.65
N ALA A 245 -9.04 6.34 -16.38
CA ALA A 245 -10.11 5.83 -15.54
C ALA A 245 -10.82 6.93 -14.75
N SER A 246 -10.06 7.85 -14.17
CA SER A 246 -10.60 8.93 -13.34
C SER A 246 -9.62 10.08 -13.17
N VAL A 247 -10.16 11.26 -12.91
CA VAL A 247 -9.42 12.47 -12.52
C VAL A 247 -10.01 12.96 -11.20
N VAL A 248 -9.18 13.11 -10.18
CA VAL A 248 -9.63 13.37 -8.80
C VAL A 248 -8.83 14.53 -8.20
N GLY A 249 -9.50 15.44 -7.50
CA GLY A 249 -8.85 16.44 -6.64
C GLY A 249 -9.07 16.07 -5.17
N ARG A 250 -8.01 16.11 -4.35
CA ARG A 250 -8.08 15.81 -2.91
C ARG A 250 -7.66 16.97 -2.02
N ALA A 251 -7.51 18.17 -2.58
CA ALA A 251 -7.11 19.35 -1.81
C ALA A 251 -5.93 19.03 -0.86
N ASP A 252 -6.00 19.48 0.39
CA ASP A 252 -5.04 19.28 1.47
C ASP A 252 -5.44 18.16 2.46
N THR A 253 -6.36 17.27 2.09
CA THR A 253 -6.90 16.25 3.02
C THR A 253 -5.96 15.07 3.27
N GLU A 254 -5.00 14.83 2.37
CA GLU A 254 -4.05 13.71 2.43
C GLU A 254 -2.58 14.20 2.27
N PRO A 255 -2.04 14.91 3.27
CA PRO A 255 -0.65 15.35 3.26
C PRO A 255 0.30 14.15 3.37
N VAL A 256 1.43 14.20 2.64
CA VAL A 256 2.52 13.23 2.79
C VAL A 256 3.19 13.37 4.15
N PHE A 257 3.26 14.61 4.65
CA PHE A 257 3.80 14.94 5.97
C PHE A 257 2.69 15.52 6.85
N PRO A 258 1.93 14.69 7.58
CA PRO A 258 0.84 15.15 8.45
C PRO A 258 1.29 16.11 9.55
N ASP A 259 2.52 15.93 10.06
CA ASP A 259 3.10 16.79 11.10
C ASP A 259 3.37 18.22 10.60
N ASN A 260 3.54 18.39 9.28
CA ASN A 260 3.73 19.69 8.66
C ASN A 260 3.01 19.76 7.30
N PRO A 261 1.69 20.06 7.31
CA PRO A 261 0.86 20.02 6.11
C PRO A 261 1.16 21.16 5.12
N TYR A 262 1.97 22.16 5.51
CA TYR A 262 2.33 23.33 4.70
C TYR A 262 3.51 23.10 3.75
N LEU A 263 4.20 21.95 3.87
CA LEU A 263 5.41 21.67 3.11
C LEU A 263 5.13 21.55 1.61
N ALA A 264 6.12 21.95 0.79
CA ALA A 264 6.04 21.87 -0.66
C ALA A 264 5.70 20.46 -1.18
N PRO A 265 6.27 19.35 -0.65
CA PRO A 265 5.96 18.01 -1.11
C PRO A 265 4.49 17.56 -0.96
N ASN A 266 3.70 18.25 -0.12
CA ASN A 266 2.27 17.96 -0.04
C ASN A 266 1.52 18.43 -1.31
N ARG A 267 2.08 19.39 -2.07
CA ARG A 267 1.64 19.72 -3.43
C ARG A 267 2.23 18.70 -4.39
N ARG A 268 1.38 17.80 -4.86
CA ARG A 268 1.79 16.74 -5.80
C ARG A 268 0.63 16.38 -6.72
N VAL A 269 0.97 15.81 -7.87
CA VAL A 269 0.00 15.11 -8.72
C VAL A 269 0.48 13.68 -8.90
N THR A 270 -0.37 12.72 -8.58
CA THR A 270 -0.07 11.30 -8.67
C THR A 270 -0.82 10.71 -9.84
N ILE A 271 -0.09 10.02 -10.72
CA ILE A 271 -0.63 9.21 -11.81
C ILE A 271 -0.50 7.75 -11.38
N THR A 272 -1.63 7.10 -11.10
CA THR A 272 -1.69 5.70 -10.72
C THR A 272 -1.96 4.85 -11.96
N LEU A 273 -1.03 3.97 -12.30
CA LEU A 273 -1.23 2.91 -13.26
C LEU A 273 -1.96 1.78 -12.55
N LEU A 274 -3.28 1.69 -12.75
CA LEU A 274 -4.15 0.71 -12.11
C LEU A 274 -3.78 -0.69 -12.57
N ASN A 275 -3.79 -1.66 -11.66
CA ASN A 275 -3.66 -3.07 -11.99
C ASN A 275 -4.68 -3.43 -13.09
N ALA A 276 -4.21 -4.02 -14.18
CA ALA A 276 -5.10 -4.46 -15.25
C ALA A 276 -6.06 -5.52 -14.69
N SER A 277 -7.37 -5.27 -14.78
CA SER A 277 -8.35 -6.33 -14.52
C SER A 277 -8.18 -7.39 -15.62
N PRO A 278 -8.15 -8.70 -15.27
CA PRO A 278 -8.01 -9.75 -16.29
C PRO A 278 -9.14 -9.62 -17.32
N PRO A 279 -8.87 -9.85 -18.62
CA PRO A 279 -9.90 -9.81 -19.64
C PRO A 279 -10.98 -10.84 -19.28
N VAL A 280 -12.22 -10.39 -19.14
CA VAL A 280 -13.39 -11.28 -18.97
C VAL A 280 -13.50 -12.11 -20.24
N PRO A 281 -13.48 -13.46 -20.19
CA PRO A 281 -13.65 -14.27 -21.38
C PRO A 281 -15.02 -13.96 -22.03
N PRO A 282 -15.08 -13.69 -23.35
CA PRO A 282 -16.24 -13.05 -23.98
C PRO A 282 -17.52 -13.91 -24.12
N ASN A 283 -17.70 -15.01 -23.39
CA ASN A 283 -18.89 -15.87 -23.54
C ASN A 283 -19.31 -16.58 -22.24
N LEU A 284 -19.89 -15.84 -21.28
CA LEU A 284 -20.57 -16.46 -20.12
C LEU A 284 -22.07 -16.13 -20.02
N LEU A 285 -22.64 -15.50 -21.05
CA LEU A 285 -24.08 -15.28 -21.16
C LEU A 285 -24.54 -15.80 -22.53
N ARG A 286 -24.82 -17.10 -22.60
CA ARG A 286 -25.66 -17.68 -23.65
C ARG A 286 -26.64 -18.66 -23.03
#